data_AF-A0A9P8L940-F1
#
_entry.id   AF-A0A9P8L940-F1
#
_cell.length_a   1.000
_cell.length_b   1.000
_cell.length_c   1.000
_cell.angle_alpha   90.00
_cell.angle_beta   90.00
_cell.angle_gamma   90.00
#
_symmetry.space_group_name_H-M   'P 1'
#
loop_
_entity.id
_entity.type
_entity.pdbx_description
1 polymer ?
#
loop_
_entity_poly.entity_id
_entity_poly.type
_entity_poly.pdbx_seq_one_letter_code
_entity_poly.pdbx_strand_id
1 'polypeptide(L)' 'MPSADGTTASQVIAAVMVHDEVIAEGHSSSGRYAKLRASTNALELLKGLAPFEYRAKFGCDCAEERGDEEEDE' A
#
# COMPACT_ATOMS: atom_id res chain seq x y z
N MET A 1 -11.79 -6.65 -44.00
CA MET A 1 -11.94 -6.81 -42.54
C MET A 1 -11.60 -5.47 -41.91
N PRO A 2 -12.52 -4.77 -41.23
CA PRO A 2 -12.18 -3.50 -40.60
C PRO A 2 -11.29 -3.76 -39.38
N SER A 3 -10.10 -3.15 -39.41
CA SER A 3 -9.15 -3.12 -38.28
C SER A 3 -9.77 -2.38 -37.10
N ALA A 4 -9.75 -3.02 -35.92
CA ALA A 4 -10.16 -2.45 -34.65
C ALA A 4 -8.94 -1.79 -33.97
N ASP A 5 -8.60 -0.58 -34.41
CA ASP A 5 -7.70 0.34 -33.69
C ASP A 5 -8.60 1.41 -33.01
N GLY A 6 -8.51 1.76 -31.72
CA GLY A 6 -7.55 1.40 -30.69
C GLY A 6 -7.94 2.00 -29.32
N THR A 7 -7.42 1.35 -28.27
CA THR A 7 -7.26 1.80 -26.88
C THR A 7 -8.53 2.15 -26.10
N THR A 8 -9.21 1.11 -25.57
CA THR A 8 -9.84 1.24 -24.26
C THR A 8 -8.75 1.59 -23.25
N ALA A 9 -8.75 2.83 -22.74
CA ALA A 9 -7.81 3.25 -21.71
C ALA A 9 -7.94 2.29 -20.52
N SER A 10 -6.98 1.37 -20.35
CA SER A 10 -7.08 0.34 -19.31
C SER A 10 -6.83 1.00 -17.96
N GLN A 11 -7.88 1.24 -17.18
CA GLN A 11 -7.72 1.70 -15.81
C GLN A 11 -7.30 0.52 -14.94
N VAL A 12 -6.09 0.61 -14.39
CA VAL A 12 -5.53 -0.37 -13.45
C VAL A 12 -5.46 0.25 -12.07
N ILE A 13 -5.95 -0.48 -11.08
CA ILE A 13 -5.88 -0.14 -9.66
C ILE A 13 -4.89 -1.10 -9.00
N ALA A 14 -4.00 -0.58 -8.19
CA ALA A 14 -3.14 -1.36 -7.31
C ALA A 14 -3.30 -0.84 -5.88
N ALA A 15 -3.12 -1.70 -4.89
CA ALA A 15 -3.23 -1.36 -3.49
C ALA A 15 -2.05 -1.91 -2.69
N VAL A 16 -1.71 -1.22 -1.60
CA VAL A 16 -0.79 -1.70 -0.56
C VAL A 16 -1.63 -2.19 0.60
N MET A 17 -1.37 -3.42 1.02
CA MET A 17 -2.09 -4.10 2.08
C MET A 17 -1.12 -4.52 3.17
N VAL A 18 -1.54 -4.34 4.42
CA VAL A 18 -0.79 -4.73 5.61
C VAL A 18 -1.75 -5.48 6.52
N HIS A 19 -1.41 -6.73 6.88
CA HIS A 19 -2.26 -7.59 7.70
C HIS A 19 -3.74 -7.61 7.24
N ASP A 20 -3.93 -7.86 5.94
CA ASP A 20 -5.26 -7.91 5.27
C ASP A 20 -6.02 -6.57 5.16
N GLU A 21 -5.47 -5.47 5.66
CA GLU A 21 -6.08 -4.14 5.53
C GLU A 21 -5.43 -3.32 4.41
N VAL A 22 -6.26 -2.73 3.55
CA VAL A 22 -5.78 -1.86 2.46
C VAL A 22 -5.49 -0.46 3.02
N ILE A 23 -4.20 -0.12 3.10
CA ILE A 23 -3.77 1.17 3.65
C ILE A 23 -3.68 2.28 2.60
N ALA A 24 -3.49 1.94 1.32
CA ALA A 24 -3.38 2.90 0.24
C ALA A 24 -3.64 2.25 -1.12
N GLU A 25 -4.13 3.05 -2.08
CA GLU A 25 -4.34 2.63 -3.47
C GLU A 25 -3.72 3.59 -4.48
N GLY A 26 -3.52 3.11 -5.70
CA GLY A 26 -2.94 3.85 -6.81
C GLY A 26 -3.60 3.46 -8.13
N HIS A 27 -3.94 4.47 -8.92
CA HIS A 27 -4.66 4.33 -10.19
C HIS A 27 -3.75 4.75 -11.34
N SER A 28 -3.69 3.96 -12.41
CA SER A 28 -2.96 4.34 -13.63
C SER A 28 -3.42 3.54 -14.84
N SER A 29 -2.99 3.96 -16.03
CA SER A 29 -3.21 3.23 -17.28
C SER A 29 -2.37 1.96 -17.40
N SER A 30 -1.41 1.75 -16.49
CA SER A 30 -0.56 0.55 -16.46
C SER A 30 -0.34 0.04 -15.03
N GLY A 31 -0.22 -1.28 -14.89
CA GLY A 31 0.03 -1.91 -13.58
C GLY A 31 1.35 -1.47 -12.94
N ARG A 32 2.39 -1.17 -13.74
CA ARG A 32 3.67 -0.65 -13.22
C ARG A 32 3.47 0.68 -12.49
N TYR A 33 2.75 1.62 -13.12
CA TYR A 33 2.54 2.94 -12.55
C TYR A 33 1.46 2.95 -11.47
N ALA A 34 0.45 2.07 -11.56
CA ALA A 34 -0.53 1.89 -10.50
C ALA A 34 0.14 1.44 -9.20
N LYS A 35 1.05 0.44 -9.29
CA LYS A 35 1.85 -0.01 -8.14
C LYS A 35 2.75 1.09 -7.58
N LEU A 36 3.47 1.82 -8.45
CA LEU A 36 4.31 2.92 -8.02
C LEU A 36 3.51 3.96 -7.22
N ARG A 37 2.34 4.36 -7.74
CA ARG A 37 1.45 5.32 -7.06
C ARG A 37 0.92 4.77 -5.73
N ALA A 38 0.49 3.51 -5.69
CA ALA A 38 0.01 2.89 -4.45
C ALA A 38 1.12 2.89 -3.37
N SER A 39 2.36 2.55 -3.76
CA SER A 39 3.51 2.58 -2.86
C SER A 39 3.86 4.00 -2.39
N THR A 40 3.85 5.00 -3.29
CA THR A 40 4.10 6.40 -2.91
C THR A 40 3.04 6.91 -1.94
N ASN A 41 1.76 6.65 -2.22
CA ASN A 41 0.66 7.05 -1.34
C ASN A 41 0.77 6.37 0.04
N ALA A 42 1.12 5.07 0.07
CA ALA A 42 1.37 4.35 1.33
C ALA A 42 2.52 4.99 2.12
N LEU A 43 3.63 5.33 1.45
CA LEU A 43 4.78 5.97 2.10
C LEU A 43 4.40 7.34 2.68
N GLU A 44 3.63 8.16 1.97
CA GLU A 44 3.17 9.45 2.48
C GLU A 44 2.26 9.31 3.70
N LEU A 45 1.39 8.30 3.73
CA LEU A 45 0.52 8.02 4.88
C LEU A 45 1.29 7.51 6.10
N LEU A 46 2.32 6.69 5.88
CA LEU A 46 3.12 6.10 6.96
C LEU A 46 4.24 7.03 7.44
N LYS A 47 4.64 8.03 6.64
CA LYS A 47 5.75 8.93 6.97
C LYS A 47 5.42 9.75 8.21
N GLY A 48 6.19 9.51 9.28
CA GLY A 48 6.04 10.21 10.55
C GLY A 48 4.88 9.70 11.40
N LEU A 49 4.22 8.61 11.00
CA LEU A 49 3.16 7.99 11.77
C LEU A 49 3.76 7.07 12.83
N ALA A 50 3.48 7.34 14.11
CA ALA A 50 3.94 6.48 15.18
C ALA A 50 3.18 5.14 15.19
N PRO A 51 3.77 4.05 15.72
CA PRO A 51 3.11 2.73 15.74
C PRO A 51 1.73 2.75 16.41
N PHE A 52 1.56 3.48 17.53
CA PHE A 52 0.27 3.58 18.21
C PHE A 52 -0.79 4.32 17.37
N GLU A 53 -0.39 5.32 16.59
CA GLU A 53 -1.29 6.03 15.68
C GLU A 53 -1.69 5.19 14.48
N TYR A 54 -0.75 4.38 13.96
CA TYR A 54 -1.05 3.41 12.91
C TYR A 54 -2.08 2.39 13.40
N ARG A 55 -1.87 1.80 14.59
CA ARG A 55 -2.81 0.86 15.20
C ARG A 55 -4.20 1.49 15.40
N ALA A 56 -4.26 2.72 15.90
CA ALA A 56 -5.52 3.45 16.08
C ALA A 56 -6.24 3.77 14.75
N LYS A 57 -5.50 4.09 13.68
CA LYS A 57 -6.07 4.45 12.37
C LYS A 57 -6.49 3.25 11.54
N PHE A 58 -5.73 2.16 11.57
CA PHE A 58 -5.89 1.00 10.69
C PHE A 58 -6.34 -0.27 11.43
N GLY A 59 -6.52 -0.22 12.75
CA GLY A 59 -7.01 -1.35 13.53
C GLY A 59 -6.05 -2.55 13.55
N CYS A 60 -4.72 -2.30 13.51
CA CYS A 60 -3.75 -3.39 13.64
C CYS A 60 -3.64 -3.83 15.09
N ASP A 61 -4.25 -4.96 15.41
CA ASP A 61 -4.07 -5.69 16.67
C ASP A 61 -3.02 -6.81 16.55
N CYS A 62 -2.16 -6.70 15.52
CA CYS A 62 -0.97 -7.50 15.34
C CYS A 62 -0.06 -7.35 16.59
N ALA A 63 -0.21 -8.27 17.54
CA ALA A 63 0.55 -8.26 18.79
C ALA A 63 2.07 -8.23 18.51
N GLU A 64 2.84 -7.54 19.35
CA GLU A 64 4.31 -7.59 19.38
C GLU A 64 4.78 -8.98 19.86
N GLU A 65 4.37 -10.05 19.21
CA GLU A 65 4.93 -11.38 19.46
C GLU A 65 6.25 -11.52 18.67
N ARG A 66 7.28 -10.78 19.12
CA ARG A 66 8.70 -11.17 19.24
C ARG A 66 9.61 -9.95 19.34
N GLY A 67 10.10 -9.71 20.56
CA GLY A 67 11.53 -9.48 20.80
C GLY A 67 12.05 -8.07 20.59
N ASP A 68 11.73 -7.16 21.50
CA ASP A 68 12.80 -6.39 22.14
C ASP A 68 13.66 -7.39 22.94
N GLU A 69 14.52 -8.14 22.24
CA GLU A 69 15.71 -8.66 22.88
C GLU A 69 16.64 -7.47 23.01
N GLU A 70 16.61 -6.87 24.20
CA GLU A 70 17.73 -6.16 24.77
C GLU A 70 18.99 -7.00 24.53
N GLU A 71 19.80 -6.65 23.53
CA GLU A 71 21.22 -6.98 23.58
C GLU A 71 21.87 -5.93 24.48
N ASP A 72 21.88 -6.26 25.78
CA ASP A 72 22.84 -5.76 26.76
C ASP A 72 24.28 -5.97 26.25
N GLU A 73 25.04 -4.88 26.07
CA GLU A 73 26.36 -4.62 26.72
C GLU A 73 26.91 -3.22 26.37
#